data_AF-A0A7Z0RRZ8-F1
#
_entry.id   AF-A0A7Z0RRZ8-F1
#
_cell.length_a   1.000
_cell.length_b   1.000
_cell.length_c   1.000
_cell.angle_alpha   90.00
_cell.angle_beta   90.00
_cell.angle_gamma   90.00
#
_symmetry.space_group_name_H-M   'P 1'
#
loop_
_entity.id
_entity.type
_entity.pdbx_description
1 polymer ?
#
loop_
_entity_poly.entity_id
_entity_poly.type
_entity_poly.pdbx_seq_one_letter_code
_entity_poly.pdbx_strand_id
1 'polypeptide(L)'
;MSREEKFKTIINNIDCNQNLININESNLKSYKSPKEDWTSKKYSKNKFASYKPFQFVDGEGVRCSIYLSGCLFSCKECFNASIQNFNAGSYYTDEVEDKIITDLSRSYVQGLTILGGEPFLNTTVAIKLCERVRKEFGDTKDIWVYSGYTYEQLIKSSDKDKIKLLSLCDILVDGPFILALRDLSLKFRGSSNQRIISLKKSTIENIVLYLD
;
A
#
# COMPACT_ATOMS: atom_id res chain seq x y z
N MET A 1 -4.09 11.84 -27.99
CA MET A 1 -5.19 12.13 -27.06
C MET A 1 -4.62 12.35 -25.67
N SER A 2 -4.96 13.48 -25.05
CA SER A 2 -4.62 13.82 -23.67
C SER A 2 -5.28 12.86 -22.67
N ARG A 3 -4.81 12.88 -21.42
CA ARG A 3 -5.34 12.02 -20.34
C ARG A 3 -6.82 12.27 -20.08
N GLU A 4 -7.28 13.52 -20.21
CA GLU A 4 -8.69 13.88 -20.12
C GLU A 4 -9.51 13.34 -21.28
N GLU A 5 -8.96 13.36 -22.50
CA GLU A 5 -9.64 12.85 -23.68
C GLU A 5 -9.82 11.34 -23.59
N LYS A 6 -8.79 10.60 -23.15
CA LYS A 6 -8.90 9.14 -22.93
C LYS A 6 -9.93 8.81 -21.85
N PHE A 7 -9.97 9.58 -20.77
CA PHE A 7 -10.95 9.39 -19.69
C PHE A 7 -12.38 9.66 -20.17
N LYS A 8 -12.59 10.71 -20.98
CA LYS A 8 -13.88 11.04 -21.60
C LYS A 8 -14.33 9.96 -22.59
N THR A 9 -13.43 9.38 -23.37
CA THR A 9 -13.79 8.30 -24.31
C THR A 9 -14.19 7.01 -23.60
N ILE A 10 -13.59 6.69 -22.45
CA ILE A 10 -13.99 5.55 -21.62
C ILE A 10 -15.39 5.76 -21.04
N ILE A 11 -15.72 6.97 -20.60
CA ILE A 11 -17.05 7.31 -20.09
C ILE A 11 -18.10 7.26 -21.21
N ASN A 12 -17.78 7.73 -22.42
CA ASN A 12 -18.73 7.80 -23.53
C ASN A 12 -19.02 6.45 -24.20
N ASN A 13 -18.17 5.43 -24.02
CA ASN A 13 -18.38 4.10 -24.60
C ASN A 13 -19.15 3.14 -23.66
N ILE A 14 -19.68 3.65 -22.55
CA ILE A 14 -20.52 2.89 -21.62
C ILE A 14 -21.98 3.29 -21.85
N ASP A 15 -22.65 2.57 -22.74
CA ASP A 15 -24.11 2.50 -22.91
C ASP A 15 -24.43 1.07 -23.36
N CYS A 16 -25.36 0.28 -22.84
CA CYS A 16 -26.43 0.44 -21.87
C CYS A 16 -26.69 -0.94 -21.21
N ASN A 17 -26.81 -1.01 -19.88
CA ASN A 17 -28.05 -1.47 -19.23
C ASN A 17 -27.86 -1.54 -17.70
N GLN A 18 -28.71 -0.74 -17.03
CA GLN A 18 -29.06 -0.71 -15.62
C GLN A 18 -28.07 -0.09 -14.62
N ASN A 19 -28.55 1.04 -14.06
CA ASN A 19 -28.07 1.75 -12.88
C ASN A 19 -26.74 2.50 -13.00
N LEU A 20 -26.70 3.48 -13.91
CA LEU A 20 -25.80 4.62 -13.76
C LEU A 20 -26.22 5.43 -12.53
N ILE A 21 -25.65 5.06 -11.38
CA ILE A 21 -25.55 5.96 -10.24
C ILE A 21 -24.87 7.22 -10.77
N ASN A 22 -25.54 8.37 -10.69
CA ASN A 22 -24.90 9.68 -10.85
C ASN A 22 -23.81 9.79 -9.77
N ILE A 23 -22.59 9.34 -10.09
CA ILE A 23 -21.44 9.49 -9.21
C ILE A 23 -21.04 10.96 -9.30
N ASN A 24 -21.67 11.80 -8.47
CA ASN A 24 -21.19 13.17 -8.22
C ASN A 24 -19.72 13.10 -7.80
N GLU A 25 -18.89 14.07 -8.23
CA GLU A 25 -17.48 14.17 -7.80
C GLU A 25 -17.31 14.12 -6.27
N SER A 26 -18.33 14.58 -5.53
CA SER A 26 -18.40 14.47 -4.06
C SER A 26 -18.41 13.03 -3.53
N ASN A 27 -18.96 12.08 -4.29
CA ASN A 27 -19.03 10.66 -3.93
C ASN A 27 -17.71 9.92 -4.22
N LEU A 28 -16.87 10.45 -5.12
CA LEU A 28 -15.54 9.90 -5.43
C LEU A 28 -14.50 10.28 -4.37
N LYS A 29 -14.64 11.45 -3.72
CA LYS A 29 -13.69 11.91 -2.70
C LYS A 29 -14.05 11.37 -1.32
N SER A 30 -13.87 10.05 -1.13
CA SER A 30 -14.10 9.37 0.15
C SER A 30 -12.87 9.33 1.07
N TYR A 31 -11.87 10.17 0.84
CA TYR A 31 -10.62 10.24 1.61
C TYR A 31 -10.10 11.68 1.68
N LYS A 32 -9.31 11.97 2.72
CA LYS A 32 -8.58 13.23 2.87
C LYS A 32 -7.36 13.21 1.97
N SER A 33 -7.24 14.22 1.10
CA SER A 33 -6.05 14.40 0.28
C SER A 33 -4.83 14.66 1.17
N PRO A 34 -3.70 13.97 0.94
CA PRO A 34 -2.48 14.25 1.66
C PRO A 34 -2.00 15.66 1.31
N LYS A 35 -1.64 16.44 2.32
CA LYS A 35 -0.97 17.74 2.15
C LYS A 35 0.48 17.51 1.73
N GLU A 36 1.12 18.46 1.06
CA GLU A 36 2.48 18.32 0.52
C GLU A 36 3.58 18.02 1.57
N ASP A 37 3.32 18.26 2.85
CA ASP A 37 4.27 18.14 3.96
C ASP A 37 4.25 16.77 4.69
N TRP A 38 3.83 15.72 3.99
CA TRP A 38 3.65 14.37 4.52
C TRP A 38 5.00 13.62 4.65
N THR A 39 5.76 13.90 5.71
CA THR A 39 7.06 13.25 5.93
C THR A 39 7.02 12.21 7.03
N SER A 40 7.83 11.15 6.90
CA SER A 40 7.94 10.12 7.95
C SER A 40 8.47 10.71 9.25
N LYS A 41 9.45 11.64 9.15
CA LYS A 41 10.00 12.39 10.29
C LYS A 41 8.93 13.13 11.10
N LYS A 42 7.90 13.67 10.43
CA LYS A 42 6.86 14.47 11.07
C LYS A 42 5.80 13.61 11.75
N TYR A 43 5.47 12.45 11.17
CA TYR A 43 4.27 11.70 11.54
C TYR A 43 4.56 10.36 12.22
N SER A 44 5.67 9.68 11.86
CA SER A 44 6.00 8.37 12.42
C SER A 44 6.12 8.43 13.94
N LYS A 45 5.54 7.44 14.61
CA LYS A 45 5.78 7.15 16.03
C LYS A 45 6.57 5.86 16.23
N ASN A 46 7.12 5.29 15.15
CA ASN A 46 7.78 3.99 15.13
C ASN A 46 6.93 2.89 15.78
N LYS A 47 5.63 2.91 15.46
CA LYS A 47 4.64 2.00 16.01
C LYS A 47 4.02 1.13 14.93
N PHE A 48 3.66 -0.09 15.33
CA PHE A 48 2.86 -1.00 14.54
C PHE A 48 1.60 -1.39 15.33
N ALA A 49 0.49 -1.52 14.64
CA ALA A 49 -0.79 -1.85 15.24
C ALA A 49 -0.94 -3.35 15.47
N SER A 50 -0.46 -4.16 14.52
CA SER A 50 -0.47 -5.62 14.64
C SER A 50 0.55 -6.27 13.72
N TYR A 51 0.98 -7.46 14.12
CA TYR A 51 1.75 -8.36 13.28
C TYR A 51 0.98 -9.68 13.20
N LYS A 52 0.81 -10.21 11.98
CA LYS A 52 0.07 -11.43 11.70
C LYS A 52 0.93 -12.34 10.82
N PRO A 53 1.44 -13.46 11.34
CA PRO A 53 2.14 -14.44 10.51
C PRO A 53 1.14 -15.26 9.69
N PHE A 54 1.64 -15.87 8.62
CA PHE A 54 0.97 -16.89 7.81
C PHE A 54 -0.41 -16.48 7.24
N GLN A 55 -0.51 -15.25 6.73
CA GLN A 55 -1.71 -14.71 6.10
C GLN A 55 -1.78 -15.07 4.61
N PHE A 56 -2.99 -15.11 4.05
CA PHE A 56 -3.25 -15.41 2.63
C PHE A 56 -3.97 -14.27 1.89
N VAL A 57 -4.38 -13.22 2.61
CA VAL A 57 -5.24 -12.15 2.09
C VAL A 57 -4.49 -10.86 1.77
N ASP A 58 -3.20 -10.81 2.10
CA ASP A 58 -2.35 -9.62 2.06
C ASP A 58 -1.32 -9.67 0.92
N GLY A 59 -1.54 -10.53 -0.07
CA GLY A 59 -0.63 -10.78 -1.19
C GLY A 59 -0.59 -12.26 -1.56
N GLU A 60 0.13 -12.59 -2.63
CA GLU A 60 0.25 -13.98 -3.08
C GLU A 60 1.10 -14.85 -2.13
N GLY A 61 0.69 -16.12 -2.01
CA GLY A 61 1.33 -17.10 -1.14
C GLY A 61 1.08 -16.84 0.35
N VAL A 62 1.79 -17.59 1.19
CA VAL A 62 1.75 -17.40 2.65
C VAL A 62 2.60 -16.18 3.01
N ARG A 63 1.99 -15.17 3.63
CA ARG A 63 2.62 -13.90 3.99
C ARG A 63 2.90 -13.80 5.48
N CYS A 64 3.99 -13.15 5.86
CA CYS A 64 4.08 -12.47 7.16
C CYS A 64 3.64 -11.02 6.96
N SER A 65 2.60 -10.57 7.66
CA SER A 65 2.02 -9.24 7.46
C SER A 65 2.21 -8.35 8.69
N ILE A 66 2.82 -7.17 8.49
CA ILE A 66 2.91 -6.13 9.52
C ILE A 66 2.04 -4.93 9.16
N TYR A 67 1.23 -4.50 10.12
CA TYR A 67 0.30 -3.38 10.00
C TYR A 67 0.86 -2.19 10.77
N LEU A 68 1.45 -1.22 10.08
CA LEU A 68 2.02 -0.01 10.68
C LEU A 68 0.91 0.97 11.12
N SER A 69 1.19 1.77 12.14
CA SER A 69 0.20 2.68 12.74
C SER A 69 0.24 4.08 12.10
N GLY A 70 -0.93 4.70 11.96
CA GLY A 70 -1.05 6.10 11.53
C GLY A 70 -1.33 6.27 10.04
N CYS A 71 -2.38 7.03 9.70
CA CYS A 71 -2.77 7.33 8.32
C CYS A 71 -3.37 8.74 8.21
N LEU A 72 -2.99 9.50 7.19
CA LEU A 72 -3.58 10.82 6.93
C LEU A 72 -4.81 10.76 6.03
N PHE A 73 -4.98 9.70 5.23
CA PHE A 73 -6.08 9.60 4.27
C PHE A 73 -7.46 9.49 4.93
N SER A 74 -7.56 8.87 6.10
CA SER A 74 -8.85 8.72 6.81
C SER A 74 -10.00 8.27 5.90
N CYS A 75 -9.79 7.27 5.03
CA CYS A 75 -10.78 6.87 4.05
C CYS A 75 -12.09 6.45 4.74
N LYS A 76 -13.24 6.87 4.20
CA LYS A 76 -14.56 6.45 4.65
C LYS A 76 -14.69 4.93 4.48
N GLU A 77 -15.19 4.26 5.52
CA GLU A 77 -15.30 2.78 5.57
C GLU A 77 -13.97 2.06 5.34
N CYS A 78 -12.85 2.67 5.74
CA CYS A 78 -11.56 2.00 5.70
C CYS A 78 -11.59 0.72 6.55
N PHE A 79 -11.22 -0.41 5.95
CA PHE A 79 -11.11 -1.70 6.63
C PHE A 79 -10.20 -1.64 7.87
N ASN A 80 -9.18 -0.78 7.80
CA ASN A 80 -8.16 -0.57 8.82
C ASN A 80 -8.36 0.75 9.59
N ALA A 81 -9.60 1.21 9.76
CA ALA A 81 -9.90 2.49 10.41
C ALA A 81 -9.28 2.64 11.81
N SER A 82 -9.27 1.58 12.62
CA SER A 82 -8.75 1.60 13.99
C SER A 82 -7.26 1.93 14.07
N ILE A 83 -6.49 1.64 13.01
CA ILE A 83 -5.04 1.80 12.97
C ILE A 83 -4.60 3.05 12.22
N GLN A 84 -5.55 3.90 11.80
CA GLN A 84 -5.26 5.25 11.30
C GLN A 84 -4.73 6.19 12.40
N ASN A 85 -4.94 5.85 13.67
CA ASN A 85 -4.36 6.54 14.80
C ASN A 85 -2.86 6.22 14.93
N PHE A 86 -2.00 7.25 14.89
CA PHE A 86 -0.55 7.12 15.04
C PHE A 86 -0.11 6.49 16.38
N ASN A 87 -0.95 6.51 17.41
CA ASN A 87 -0.67 5.88 18.70
C ASN A 87 -1.14 4.42 18.80
N ALA A 88 -1.81 3.88 17.79
CA ALA A 88 -2.33 2.50 17.81
C ALA A 88 -1.18 1.48 17.99
N GLY A 89 -1.47 0.41 18.73
CA GLY A 89 -0.55 -0.68 19.00
C GLY A 89 0.72 -0.29 19.76
N SER A 90 1.80 -0.99 19.44
CA SER A 90 3.04 -1.04 20.21
C SER A 90 4.22 -0.45 19.45
N TYR A 91 5.28 -0.11 20.16
CA TYR A 91 6.54 0.27 19.52
C TYR A 91 7.12 -0.90 18.75
N TYR A 92 7.70 -0.60 17.59
CA TYR A 92 8.50 -1.55 16.84
C TYR A 92 9.86 -1.69 17.53
N THR A 93 10.22 -2.92 17.89
CA THR A 93 11.47 -3.24 18.61
C THR A 93 12.24 -4.34 17.89
N ASP A 94 13.48 -4.57 18.31
CA ASP A 94 14.32 -5.63 17.73
C ASP A 94 13.71 -7.01 17.97
N GLU A 95 13.03 -7.24 19.11
CA GLU A 95 12.36 -8.51 19.39
C GLU A 95 11.17 -8.78 18.44
N VAL A 96 10.44 -7.73 18.06
CA VAL A 96 9.37 -7.84 17.06
C VAL A 96 9.95 -8.17 15.69
N GLU A 97 11.06 -7.50 15.34
CA GLU A 97 11.77 -7.75 14.09
C GLU A 97 12.31 -9.18 14.02
N ASP A 98 12.98 -9.66 15.08
CA ASP A 98 13.50 -11.02 15.20
C ASP A 98 12.39 -12.06 15.01
N LYS A 99 11.21 -11.79 15.60
CA LYS A 99 10.04 -12.64 15.43
C LYS A 99 9.59 -12.71 13.97
N ILE A 100 9.48 -11.56 13.29
CA ILE A 100 9.05 -11.49 11.89
C ILE A 100 10.03 -12.27 11.00
N ILE A 101 11.33 -12.07 11.20
CA ILE A 101 12.38 -12.75 10.45
C ILE A 101 12.34 -14.27 10.70
N THR A 102 12.18 -14.69 11.95
CA THR A 102 12.04 -16.12 12.30
C THR A 102 10.85 -16.76 11.58
N ASP A 103 9.70 -16.09 11.57
CA ASP A 103 8.50 -16.57 10.89
C ASP A 103 8.67 -16.56 9.35
N LEU A 104 9.35 -15.55 8.78
CA LEU A 104 9.69 -15.47 7.35
C LEU A 104 10.61 -16.59 6.89
N SER A 105 11.51 -17.07 7.76
CA SER A 105 12.48 -18.13 7.42
C SER A 105 11.84 -19.47 7.05
N ARG A 106 10.56 -19.67 7.39
CA ARG A 106 9.82 -20.89 7.05
C ARG A 106 9.76 -21.06 5.54
N SER A 107 10.05 -22.27 5.05
CA SER A 107 10.13 -22.57 3.62
C SER A 107 8.80 -22.37 2.88
N TYR A 108 7.66 -22.53 3.56
CA TYR A 108 6.34 -22.32 2.99
C TYR A 108 5.88 -20.85 2.98
N VAL A 109 6.62 -19.94 3.62
CA VAL A 109 6.32 -18.50 3.61
C VAL A 109 6.91 -17.89 2.36
N GLN A 110 6.08 -17.26 1.54
CA GLN A 110 6.53 -16.60 0.31
C GLN A 110 7.25 -15.29 0.60
N GLY A 111 6.77 -14.50 1.56
CA GLY A 111 7.41 -13.21 1.86
C GLY A 111 6.68 -12.31 2.85
N LEU A 112 7.09 -11.04 2.85
CA LEU A 112 6.65 -10.00 3.78
C LEU A 112 5.63 -9.05 3.12
N THR A 113 4.50 -8.79 3.77
CA THR A 113 3.63 -7.68 3.40
C THR A 113 3.69 -6.58 4.46
N ILE A 114 3.97 -5.35 4.02
CA ILE A 114 3.95 -4.14 4.83
C ILE A 114 2.70 -3.33 4.46
N LEU A 115 1.83 -3.16 5.42
CA LEU A 115 0.56 -2.46 5.24
C LEU A 115 0.19 -1.75 6.53
N GLY A 116 -1.10 -1.47 6.73
CA GLY A 116 -1.59 -0.68 7.86
C GLY A 116 -1.75 0.79 7.50
N GLY A 117 -1.98 1.64 8.50
CA GLY A 117 -2.41 3.03 8.32
C GLY A 117 -1.85 3.68 7.05
N GLU A 118 -0.54 3.94 7.03
CA GLU A 118 0.19 4.34 5.84
C GLU A 118 1.69 4.01 6.01
N PRO A 119 2.22 2.97 5.35
CA PRO A 119 3.62 2.60 5.42
C PRO A 119 4.60 3.71 5.05
N PHE A 120 4.26 4.56 4.08
CA PHE A 120 5.15 5.64 3.66
C PHE A 120 5.18 6.84 4.62
N LEU A 121 4.36 6.84 5.68
CA LEU A 121 4.51 7.73 6.84
C LEU A 121 5.34 7.10 7.97
N ASN A 122 5.77 5.84 7.80
CA ASN A 122 6.52 5.06 8.80
C ASN A 122 7.76 4.40 8.16
N THR A 123 8.38 5.07 7.19
CA THR A 123 9.52 4.55 6.41
C THR A 123 10.69 4.11 7.27
N THR A 124 10.92 4.72 8.45
CA THR A 124 11.98 4.30 9.37
C THR A 124 11.83 2.83 9.77
N VAL A 125 10.62 2.41 10.14
CA VAL A 125 10.32 1.01 10.50
C VAL A 125 10.33 0.13 9.25
N ALA A 126 9.66 0.57 8.19
CA ALA A 126 9.52 -0.23 6.97
C ALA A 126 10.86 -0.51 6.29
N ILE A 127 11.74 0.50 6.17
CA ILE A 127 13.08 0.36 5.58
C ILE A 127 13.92 -0.57 6.44
N LYS A 128 13.97 -0.37 7.77
CA LYS A 128 14.76 -1.23 8.67
C LYS A 128 14.40 -2.70 8.49
N LEU A 129 13.10 -3.02 8.51
CA LEU A 129 12.63 -4.38 8.31
C LEU A 129 12.96 -4.90 6.90
N CYS A 130 12.71 -4.11 5.86
CA CYS A 130 13.02 -4.52 4.48
C CYS A 130 14.51 -4.79 4.27
N GLU A 131 15.39 -3.94 4.78
CA GLU A 131 16.83 -4.13 4.70
C GLU A 131 17.26 -5.42 5.39
N ARG A 132 16.65 -5.75 6.54
CA ARG A 132 16.92 -7.01 7.21
C ARG A 132 16.41 -8.22 6.42
N VAL A 133 15.22 -8.15 5.85
CA VAL A 133 14.71 -9.21 4.95
C VAL A 133 15.65 -9.42 3.77
N ARG A 134 16.12 -8.34 3.13
CA ARG A 134 17.10 -8.44 2.03
C ARG A 134 18.43 -9.02 2.49
N LYS A 135 18.91 -8.64 3.68
CA LYS A 135 20.14 -9.17 4.25
C LYS A 135 20.06 -10.68 4.51
N GLU A 136 18.95 -11.17 5.04
CA GLU A 136 18.82 -12.58 5.46
C GLU A 136 18.35 -13.50 4.34
N PHE A 137 17.55 -13.00 3.40
CA PHE A 137 16.90 -13.84 2.38
C PHE A 137 17.17 -13.40 0.94
N GLY A 138 17.87 -12.28 0.72
CA GLY A 138 18.07 -11.72 -0.62
C GLY A 138 16.73 -11.45 -1.33
N ASP A 139 16.59 -11.98 -2.54
CA ASP A 139 15.36 -11.91 -3.35
C ASP A 139 14.45 -13.14 -3.22
N THR A 140 14.79 -14.11 -2.36
CA THR A 140 14.00 -15.34 -2.21
C THR A 140 12.66 -15.14 -1.50
N LYS A 141 12.52 -14.02 -0.77
CA LYS A 141 11.28 -13.58 -0.12
C LYS A 141 10.86 -12.26 -0.74
N ASP A 142 9.70 -12.24 -1.40
CA ASP A 142 9.19 -11.01 -2.00
C ASP A 142 8.59 -10.07 -0.94
N ILE A 143 8.66 -8.77 -1.21
CA ILE A 143 8.16 -7.74 -0.31
C ILE A 143 7.06 -6.95 -1.02
N TRP A 144 5.86 -7.02 -0.45
CA TRP A 144 4.70 -6.24 -0.86
C TRP A 144 4.56 -5.05 0.08
N VAL A 145 4.24 -3.88 -0.46
CA VAL A 145 3.92 -2.69 0.34
C VAL A 145 2.64 -2.05 -0.16
N TYR A 146 1.75 -1.68 0.76
CA TYR A 146 0.52 -0.97 0.46
C TYR A 146 0.70 0.53 0.71
N SER A 147 0.02 1.37 -0.06
CA SER A 147 0.00 2.81 0.17
C SER A 147 -1.28 3.44 -0.36
N GLY A 148 -1.77 4.47 0.34
CA GLY A 148 -2.78 5.38 -0.19
C GLY A 148 -2.21 6.38 -1.21
N TYR A 149 -0.89 6.54 -1.25
CA TYR A 149 -0.22 7.33 -2.28
C TYR A 149 -0.07 6.53 -3.57
N THR A 150 -0.08 7.22 -4.70
CA THR A 150 0.26 6.58 -5.99
C THR A 150 1.76 6.46 -6.16
N TYR A 151 2.20 5.50 -6.95
CA TYR A 151 3.61 5.32 -7.34
C TYR A 151 4.27 6.61 -7.82
N GLU A 152 3.55 7.41 -8.61
CA GLU A 152 4.03 8.69 -9.12
C GLU A 152 4.19 9.74 -8.01
N GLN A 153 3.30 9.76 -7.00
CA GLN A 153 3.44 10.63 -5.84
C GLN A 153 4.65 10.23 -4.99
N LEU A 154 4.85 8.93 -4.81
CA LEU A 154 5.97 8.39 -4.04
C LEU A 154 7.32 8.68 -4.72
N ILE A 155 7.41 8.54 -6.05
CA ILE A 155 8.65 8.84 -6.78
C ILE A 155 8.98 10.33 -6.81
N LYS A 156 7.95 11.18 -6.95
CA LYS A 156 8.13 12.64 -6.99
C LYS A 156 8.37 13.27 -5.62
N SER A 157 8.28 12.49 -4.54
CA SER A 157 8.60 12.96 -3.19
C SER A 157 10.04 13.46 -3.13
N SER A 158 10.24 14.63 -2.50
CA SER A 158 11.59 15.16 -2.24
C SER A 158 12.36 14.34 -1.19
N ASP A 159 11.64 13.63 -0.31
CA ASP A 159 12.25 12.76 0.68
C ASP A 159 12.76 11.46 0.04
N LYS A 160 14.07 11.20 0.20
CA LYS A 160 14.74 10.01 -0.33
C LYS A 160 14.28 8.69 0.31
N ASP A 161 13.60 8.75 1.45
CA ASP A 161 13.13 7.58 2.18
C ASP A 161 12.06 6.80 1.40
N LYS A 162 11.22 7.49 0.60
CA LYS A 162 10.19 6.84 -0.23
C LYS A 162 10.82 6.01 -1.33
N ILE A 163 11.78 6.60 -2.05
CA ILE A 163 12.56 5.92 -3.09
C ILE A 163 13.32 4.74 -2.50
N LYS A 164 13.95 4.94 -1.33
CA LYS A 164 14.68 3.87 -0.65
C LYS A 164 13.76 2.71 -0.27
N LEU A 165 12.58 2.97 0.30
CA LEU A 165 11.62 1.92 0.61
C LEU A 165 11.15 1.20 -0.67
N LEU A 166 10.77 1.94 -1.71
CA LEU A 166 10.37 1.35 -3.00
C LEU A 166 11.47 0.46 -3.60
N SER A 167 12.74 0.86 -3.53
CA SER A 167 13.86 0.07 -4.05
C SER A 167 14.08 -1.27 -3.34
N LEU A 168 13.55 -1.40 -2.12
CA LEU A 168 13.63 -2.63 -1.35
C LEU A 168 12.42 -3.54 -1.57
N CYS A 169 11.33 -3.03 -2.15
CA CYS A 169 10.08 -3.77 -2.37
C CYS A 169 9.97 -4.32 -3.80
N ASP A 170 9.14 -5.36 -3.98
CA ASP A 170 8.89 -5.99 -5.28
C ASP A 170 7.53 -5.57 -5.85
N ILE A 171 6.51 -5.47 -4.99
CA ILE A 171 5.13 -5.15 -5.35
C ILE A 171 4.64 -3.95 -4.53
N LEU A 172 4.00 -3.00 -5.21
CA LEU A 172 3.29 -1.88 -4.59
C LEU A 172 1.79 -2.00 -4.88
N VAL A 173 0.97 -2.01 -3.84
CA VAL A 173 -0.48 -1.78 -3.96
C VAL A 173 -0.75 -0.31 -3.67
N ASP A 174 -1.07 0.46 -4.70
CA ASP A 174 -1.09 1.92 -4.63
C ASP A 174 -2.49 2.53 -4.72
N GLY A 175 -2.60 3.77 -4.25
CA GLY A 175 -3.81 4.57 -4.32
C GLY A 175 -4.77 4.41 -3.13
N PRO A 176 -5.56 5.45 -2.83
CA PRO A 176 -6.45 5.45 -1.69
C PRO A 176 -7.67 4.56 -1.95
N PHE A 177 -8.24 4.02 -0.87
CA PHE A 177 -9.53 3.34 -0.95
C PHE A 177 -10.65 4.33 -1.30
N ILE A 178 -11.39 4.04 -2.38
CA ILE A 178 -12.54 4.81 -2.84
C ILE A 178 -13.82 3.98 -2.67
N LEU A 179 -14.72 4.42 -1.78
CA LEU A 179 -15.93 3.65 -1.42
C LEU A 179 -16.85 3.41 -2.63
N ALA A 180 -17.00 4.41 -3.51
CA ALA A 180 -17.82 4.29 -4.72
C ALA A 180 -17.26 3.26 -5.73
N LEU A 181 -15.98 2.90 -5.60
CA LEU A 181 -15.28 1.93 -6.44
C LEU A 181 -14.99 0.63 -5.70
N ARG A 182 -15.61 0.43 -4.53
CA ARG A 182 -15.43 -0.78 -3.72
C ARG A 182 -15.92 -2.01 -4.49
N ASP A 183 -15.06 -3.01 -4.59
CA ASP A 183 -15.38 -4.29 -5.21
C ASP A 183 -14.68 -5.42 -4.43
N LEU A 184 -15.49 -6.31 -3.87
CA LEU A 184 -15.03 -7.42 -3.01
C LEU A 184 -14.48 -8.60 -3.81
N SER A 185 -14.67 -8.62 -5.14
CA SER A 185 -14.11 -9.64 -6.02
C SER A 185 -12.64 -9.38 -6.39
N LEU A 186 -12.16 -8.16 -6.14
CA LEU A 186 -10.79 -7.78 -6.43
C LEU A 186 -9.80 -8.51 -5.51
N LYS A 187 -8.76 -9.07 -6.11
CA LYS A 187 -7.66 -9.68 -5.36
C LYS A 187 -6.81 -8.58 -4.72
N PHE A 188 -6.58 -8.67 -3.42
CA PHE A 188 -5.57 -7.89 -2.68
C PHE A 188 -5.75 -6.37 -2.68
N ARG A 189 -6.87 -5.83 -3.19
CA ARG A 189 -7.21 -4.39 -3.18
C ARG A 189 -8.69 -4.21 -2.88
N GLY A 190 -9.05 -3.08 -2.27
CA GLY A 190 -10.42 -2.81 -1.82
C GLY A 190 -11.26 -2.05 -2.84
N SER A 191 -10.64 -1.32 -3.76
CA SER A 191 -11.33 -0.54 -4.79
C SER A 191 -10.61 -0.58 -6.14
N SER A 192 -11.37 -0.48 -7.23
CA SER A 192 -10.87 -0.70 -8.60
C SER A 192 -9.88 0.35 -9.10
N ASN A 193 -9.77 1.50 -8.43
CA ASN A 193 -8.75 2.51 -8.71
C ASN A 193 -7.35 2.13 -8.21
N GLN A 194 -7.25 1.21 -7.24
CA GLN A 194 -5.97 0.83 -6.67
C GLN A 194 -5.22 -0.07 -7.65
N ARG A 195 -3.91 0.13 -7.84
CA ARG A 195 -3.12 -0.68 -8.79
C ARG A 195 -2.17 -1.60 -8.03
N ILE A 196 -1.96 -2.81 -8.56
CA ILE A 196 -0.94 -3.73 -8.06
C ILE A 196 0.22 -3.66 -9.06
N ILE A 197 1.30 -2.99 -8.67
CA ILE A 197 2.40 -2.60 -9.54
C ILE A 197 3.62 -3.48 -9.27
N SER A 198 4.22 -4.02 -10.32
CA SER A 198 5.53 -4.67 -10.25
C SER A 198 6.63 -3.62 -10.26
N LEU A 199 7.25 -3.36 -9.11
CA LEU A 199 8.21 -2.27 -8.95
C LEU A 199 9.49 -2.49 -9.76
N LYS A 200 10.00 -3.72 -9.79
CA LYS A 200 11.20 -4.09 -10.57
C LYS A 200 11.01 -3.97 -12.08
N LYS A 201 9.76 -4.01 -12.56
CA LYS A 201 9.41 -3.94 -13.99
C LYS A 201 8.90 -2.56 -14.43
N SER A 202 8.61 -1.68 -13.48
CA SER A 202 7.99 -0.38 -13.76
C SER A 202 9.01 0.76 -13.78
N THR A 203 8.75 1.75 -14.62
CA THR A 203 9.35 3.08 -14.57
C THR A 203 8.25 4.13 -14.38
N ILE A 204 8.62 5.40 -14.17
CA ILE A 204 7.63 6.48 -14.04
C ILE A 204 6.85 6.71 -15.36
N GLU A 205 7.43 6.38 -16.51
CA GLU A 205 6.78 6.47 -17.83
C GLU A 205 6.00 5.21 -18.19
N ASN A 206 6.36 4.05 -17.65
CA ASN A 206 5.77 2.76 -18.01
C ASN A 206 5.51 1.90 -16.76
N ILE A 207 4.26 1.85 -16.32
CA ILE A 207 3.83 1.06 -15.17
C ILE A 207 3.41 -0.33 -15.63
N VAL A 208 4.03 -1.35 -15.04
CA VAL A 208 3.71 -2.76 -15.29
C VAL A 208 2.87 -3.29 -14.14
N LEU A 209 1.63 -3.67 -14.46
CA LEU A 209 0.67 -4.22 -13.52
C LEU A 209 0.93 -5.72 -13.30
N TYR A 210 0.82 -6.17 -12.06
CA TYR A 210 1.20 -7.53 -11.65
C TYR A 210 0.03 -8.54 -11.77
N LEU A 211 -1.22 -8.13 -11.54
CA LEU A 211 -2.41 -8.99 -11.51
C LEU A 211 -3.60 -8.38 -12.26
N ASP A 212 -3.34 -7.85 -13.45
CA ASP A 212 -4.38 -7.32 -14.35
C ASP A 212 -4.76 -8.33 -15.44
#